data_AF-A0A4W5LUG4-F1
#
_entry.id   AF-A0A4W5LUG4-F1
#
_cell.length_a   1.000
_cell.length_b   1.000
_cell.length_c   1.000
_cell.angle_alpha   90.00
_cell.angle_beta   90.00
_cell.angle_gamma   90.00
#
_symmetry.space_group_name_H-M   'P 1'
#
loop_
_entity.id
_entity.type
_entity.pdbx_description
1 polymer ?
#
loop_
_entity_poly.entity_id
_entity_poly.type
_entity_poly.pdbx_seq_one_letter_code
_entity_poly.pdbx_strand_id
1 'polypeptide(L)'
;MADMKIRRFPVEEIPEDEKECANWLHKLYQEKDALQEHYHKEGTFPGTTITPPRRLWTLLNFLFWATLLLSPLINFACGVVVSGSPLLILGFSLFLIIGE
;
A
#
# COMPACT_ATOMS: atom_id res chain seq x y z
N MET A 1 -12.00 -2.68 4.66
CA MET A 1 -11.88 -1.30 5.21
C MET A 1 -10.77 -1.38 6.25
N ALA A 2 -9.76 -0.52 6.19
CA ALA A 2 -8.72 -0.47 7.22
C ALA A 2 -8.97 0.78 8.05
N ASP A 3 -9.43 0.59 9.28
CA ASP A 3 -9.72 1.67 10.21
C ASP A 3 -8.54 1.84 11.17
N MET A 4 -8.12 3.08 11.40
CA MET A 4 -6.93 3.39 12.21
C MET A 4 -7.24 4.53 13.18
N LYS A 5 -7.04 4.29 14.47
CA LYS A 5 -7.10 5.32 15.50
C LYS A 5 -5.72 5.97 15.66
N ILE A 6 -5.62 7.25 15.34
CA ILE A 6 -4.38 8.03 15.49
C ILE A 6 -4.54 9.04 16.64
N ARG A 7 -3.62 9.02 17.60
CA ARG A 7 -3.49 9.99 18.70
C ARG A 7 -2.06 10.54 18.69
N ARG A 8 -1.90 11.86 18.81
CA ARG A 8 -0.60 12.52 18.96
C ARG A 8 -0.33 12.76 20.44
N PHE A 9 0.92 12.59 20.84
CA PHE A 9 1.40 12.93 22.18
C PHE A 9 2.46 14.02 22.04
N PRO A 10 2.35 15.14 22.75
CA PRO A 10 3.40 16.15 22.83
C PRO A 10 4.63 15.56 23.53
N VAL A 11 5.82 16.04 23.18
CA VAL A 11 7.07 15.48 23.70
C VAL A 11 7.23 15.79 25.19
N GLU A 12 6.66 16.91 25.62
CA GLU A 12 6.65 17.37 27.01
C GLU A 12 5.86 16.45 27.95
N GLU A 13 4.93 15.63 27.43
CA GLU A 13 4.18 14.65 28.22
C GLU A 13 4.91 13.31 28.39
N ILE A 14 6.04 13.12 27.69
CA ILE A 14 6.79 11.87 27.71
C ILE A 14 7.82 11.94 28.87
N PRO A 15 7.72 11.07 29.88
CA PRO A 15 8.68 11.08 30.98
C PRO A 15 10.08 10.71 30.51
N GLU A 16 11.08 11.47 30.99
CA GLU A 16 12.50 11.26 30.65
C GLU A 16 13.17 10.15 31.50
N ASP A 17 12.63 9.88 32.69
CA ASP A 17 13.11 8.80 33.56
C ASP A 17 12.75 7.42 32.99
N GLU A 18 13.70 6.48 33.03
CA GLU A 18 13.54 5.15 32.44
C GLU A 18 12.39 4.34 33.04
N LYS A 19 12.20 4.41 34.37
CA LYS A 19 11.14 3.65 35.06
C LYS A 19 9.78 4.28 34.82
N GLU A 20 9.71 5.60 34.85
CA GLU A 20 8.47 6.33 34.57
C GLU A 20 8.04 6.16 33.10
N CYS A 21 9.00 6.15 32.17
CA CYS A 21 8.78 5.87 30.75
C CYS A 21 8.26 4.45 30.52
N ALA A 22 8.85 3.44 31.17
CA ALA A 22 8.35 2.06 31.10
C ALA A 22 6.90 1.93 31.60
N ASN A 23 6.58 2.59 32.72
CA ASN A 23 5.23 2.60 33.27
C ASN A 23 4.24 3.35 32.36
N TRP A 24 4.66 4.47 31.77
CA TRP A 24 3.86 5.24 30.82
C TRP A 24 3.54 4.42 29.57
N LEU A 25 4.55 3.76 28.99
CA LEU A 25 4.39 2.86 27.85
C LEU A 25 3.45 1.69 28.19
N HIS A 26 3.60 1.08 29.37
CA HIS A 26 2.74 -0.02 29.77
C HIS A 26 1.26 0.38 29.87
N LYS A 27 0.98 1.55 30.45
CA LYS A 27 -0.38 2.12 30.47
C LYS A 27 -0.89 2.39 29.05
N LEU A 28 -0.04 2.94 28.18
CA LEU A 28 -0.41 3.19 26.78
C LEU A 28 -0.75 1.90 26.01
N TYR A 29 -0.02 0.81 26.27
CA TYR A 29 -0.34 -0.50 25.69
C TYR A 29 -1.69 -1.04 26.19
N GLN A 30 -1.96 -0.93 27.50
CA GLN A 30 -3.26 -1.32 28.06
C GLN A 30 -4.42 -0.54 27.44
N GLU A 31 -4.26 0.77 27.25
CA GLU A 31 -5.27 1.59 26.56
C GLU A 31 -5.51 1.12 25.11
N LYS A 32 -4.45 0.75 24.38
CA LYS A 32 -4.55 0.24 23.01
C LYS A 32 -5.26 -1.12 22.96
N ASP A 33 -4.94 -2.02 23.87
CA ASP A 33 -5.59 -3.34 23.95
C ASP A 33 -7.09 -3.20 24.24
N ALA A 34 -7.47 -2.32 25.17
CA ALA A 34 -8.87 -2.02 25.46
C ALA A 34 -9.62 -1.44 24.24
N LEU A 35 -8.97 -0.56 23.46
CA LEU A 35 -9.53 -0.04 22.22
C LEU A 35 -9.70 -1.12 21.15
N GLN A 36 -8.75 -2.06 21.06
CA GLN A 36 -8.83 -3.18 20.13
C GLN A 36 -9.95 -4.15 20.52
N GLU A 37 -10.12 -4.44 21.82
CA GLU A 37 -11.23 -5.25 22.31
C GLU A 37 -12.59 -4.58 22.02
N HIS A 38 -12.70 -3.27 22.23
CA HIS A 38 -13.88 -2.51 21.87
C HIS A 38 -14.17 -2.58 20.36
N TYR A 39 -13.15 -2.41 19.52
CA TYR A 39 -13.28 -2.51 18.06
C TYR A 39 -13.75 -3.91 17.63
N HIS A 40 -13.27 -4.98 18.29
CA HIS A 40 -13.73 -6.34 18.02
C HIS A 40 -15.21 -6.54 18.39
N LYS A 41 -15.70 -5.88 19.44
CA LYS A 41 -17.10 -6.00 19.89
C LYS A 41 -18.07 -5.19 19.05
N GLU A 42 -17.76 -3.92 18.78
CA GLU A 42 -18.67 -2.99 18.10
C GLU A 42 -18.39 -2.80 16.60
N GLY A 43 -17.24 -3.27 16.11
CA GLY A 43 -16.82 -3.12 14.72
C GLY A 43 -16.41 -1.70 14.33
N THR A 44 -16.37 -0.75 15.27
CA THR A 44 -15.95 0.64 15.02
C THR A 44 -15.10 1.19 16.18
N PHE A 45 -14.18 2.09 15.87
CA PHE A 45 -13.40 2.79 16.89
C PHE A 45 -14.23 3.94 17.48
N PRO A 46 -14.22 4.14 18.80
CA PRO A 46 -14.94 5.24 19.42
C PRO A 46 -14.35 6.59 18.98
N GLY A 47 -15.19 7.47 18.43
CA GLY A 47 -14.87 8.86 18.11
C GLY A 47 -15.26 9.32 16.69
N THR A 48 -14.79 10.51 16.31
CA THR A 48 -15.02 11.09 14.99
C THR A 48 -14.18 10.40 13.92
N THR A 49 -14.81 9.70 12.99
CA THR A 49 -14.13 9.08 11.85
C THR A 49 -13.85 10.14 10.78
N ILE A 50 -12.57 10.38 10.51
CA ILE A 50 -12.14 11.23 9.38
C ILE A 50 -11.75 10.30 8.23
N THR A 51 -12.52 10.33 7.15
CA THR A 51 -12.19 9.59 5.93
C THR A 51 -11.32 10.48 5.04
N PRO A 52 -10.06 10.10 4.74
CA PRO A 52 -9.23 10.89 3.84
C PRO A 52 -9.86 10.88 2.44
N PRO A 53 -9.84 12.01 1.71
CA PRO A 53 -10.41 12.06 0.37
C PRO A 53 -9.61 11.14 -0.57
N ARG A 54 -10.32 10.42 -1.45
CA ARG A 54 -9.68 9.58 -2.47
C ARG A 54 -8.88 10.46 -3.43
N ARG A 55 -7.57 10.23 -3.49
CA ARG A 55 -6.65 11.01 -4.33
C ARG A 55 -6.48 10.34 -5.70
N LEU A 56 -7.21 10.83 -6.72
CA LEU A 56 -7.16 10.30 -8.09
C LEU A 56 -5.76 10.40 -8.75
N TRP A 57 -4.90 11.29 -8.23
CA TRP A 57 -3.55 11.49 -8.74
C TRP A 57 -2.68 10.23 -8.72
N THR A 58 -2.88 9.31 -7.77
CA THR A 58 -2.12 8.06 -7.71
C THR A 58 -2.50 7.11 -8.85
N LEU A 59 -3.79 7.04 -9.18
CA LEU A 59 -4.29 6.26 -10.32
C LEU A 59 -3.78 6.82 -11.65
N LEU A 60 -3.81 8.14 -11.81
CA LEU A 60 -3.29 8.79 -13.02
C LEU A 60 -1.79 8.53 -13.18
N ASN A 61 -1.01 8.68 -12.11
CA ASN A 61 0.42 8.39 -12.13
C ASN A 61 0.68 6.92 -12.49
N PHE A 62 -0.05 5.98 -11.87
CA PHE A 62 0.07 4.56 -12.18
C PHE A 62 -0.26 4.26 -13.65
N LEU A 63 -1.38 4.77 -14.16
CA LEU A 63 -1.77 4.57 -15.56
C LEU A 63 -0.76 5.18 -16.54
N PHE A 64 -0.19 6.34 -16.21
CA PHE A 64 0.86 6.96 -17.02
C PHE A 64 2.09 6.05 -17.13
N TRP A 65 2.62 5.59 -16.00
CA TRP A 65 3.79 4.70 -16.00
C TRP A 65 3.49 3.35 -16.63
N ALA A 66 2.32 2.77 -16.37
CA ALA A 66 1.88 1.53 -17.00
C ALA A 66 1.82 1.69 -18.52
N THR A 67 1.25 2.78 -19.03
CA THR A 67 1.16 3.05 -20.47
C THR A 67 2.54 3.27 -21.09
N LEU A 68 3.42 4.03 -20.42
CA LEU A 68 4.77 4.30 -20.89
C LEU A 68 5.60 3.01 -21.00
N LEU A 69 5.50 2.11 -20.01
CA LEU A 69 6.19 0.82 -20.01
C LEU A 69 5.58 -0.17 -21.01
N LEU A 70 4.25 -0.20 -21.13
CA LEU A 70 3.57 -1.12 -22.05
C LEU A 70 3.66 -0.68 -23.51
N SER A 71 3.80 0.61 -23.80
CA SER A 71 3.86 1.14 -25.17
C SER A 71 4.93 0.46 -26.06
N PRO A 72 6.21 0.35 -25.67
CA PRO A 72 7.21 -0.35 -26.48
C PRO A 72 6.93 -1.85 -26.59
N LEU A 73 6.37 -2.47 -25.54
CA LEU A 73 6.04 -3.89 -25.52
C LEU A 73 4.90 -4.21 -26.50
N ILE A 74 3.86 -3.38 -26.52
CA ILE A 74 2.72 -3.50 -27.44
C ILE A 74 3.17 -3.22 -28.87
N ASN A 75 3.99 -2.19 -29.09
CA ASN A 75 4.50 -1.87 -30.43
C ASN A 75 5.35 -3.03 -31.00
N PHE A 76 6.21 -3.62 -30.17
CA PHE A 76 6.97 -4.81 -30.53
C PHE A 76 6.05 -5.99 -30.86
N ALA A 77 5.08 -6.30 -30.01
CA ALA A 77 4.13 -7.38 -30.25
C ALA A 77 3.33 -7.18 -31.56
N CYS A 78 2.81 -5.99 -31.81
CA CYS A 78 2.12 -5.65 -33.05
C CYS A 78 3.06 -5.76 -34.27
N GLY A 79 4.30 -5.30 -34.16
CA GLY A 79 5.31 -5.42 -35.22
C GLY A 79 5.62 -6.87 -35.58
N VAL A 80 5.71 -7.76 -34.59
CA VAL A 80 5.89 -9.20 -34.80
C VAL A 80 4.69 -9.81 -35.52
N VAL A 81 3.46 -9.46 -35.12
CA VAL A 81 2.23 -9.96 -35.76
C VAL A 81 2.09 -9.49 -37.20
N VAL A 82 2.34 -8.21 -37.48
CA VAL A 82 2.20 -7.63 -38.83
C VAL A 82 3.33 -8.07 -39.77
N SER A 83 4.55 -8.25 -39.26
CA SER A 83 5.68 -8.68 -40.09
C SER A 83 5.59 -10.13 -40.57
N GLY A 84 4.78 -10.97 -39.91
CA GLY A 84 4.60 -12.38 -40.28
C GLY A 84 5.90 -13.19 -40.28
N SER A 85 6.98 -12.66 -39.69
CA SER A 85 8.31 -13.25 -39.75
C SER A 85 8.39 -14.42 -38.77
N PRO A 86 8.62 -15.65 -39.25
CA PRO A 86 8.64 -16.83 -38.39
C PRO A 86 9.77 -16.78 -37.36
N LEU A 87 10.90 -16.13 -37.67
CA LEU A 87 12.05 -16.01 -36.75
C LEU A 87 11.75 -15.17 -35.51
N LEU A 88 11.06 -14.03 -35.67
CA LEU A 88 10.67 -13.17 -34.55
C LEU A 88 9.60 -13.83 -33.68
N ILE A 89 8.67 -14.56 -34.29
CA ILE A 89 7.64 -15.32 -33.58
C ILE A 89 8.30 -16.44 -32.75
N LEU A 90 9.24 -17.19 -33.34
CA LEU A 90 9.98 -18.25 -32.65
C LEU A 90 10.82 -17.70 -31.49
N GLY A 91 11.53 -16.59 -31.70
CA GLY A 91 12.31 -15.92 -30.67
C GLY A 91 11.45 -15.40 -29.51
N PHE A 92 10.30 -14.80 -29.80
CA PHE A 92 9.36 -14.33 -28.78
C PHE A 92 8.75 -15.48 -27.98
N SER A 93 8.37 -16.59 -28.63
CA SER A 93 7.88 -17.78 -27.93
C SER A 93 8.93 -18.42 -27.02
N LEU A 94 10.21 -18.47 -27.44
CA LEU A 94 11.30 -18.97 -26.62
C LEU A 94 11.56 -18.06 -25.41
N PHE A 95 11.53 -16.75 -25.61
CA PHE A 95 11.69 -15.79 -24.51
C PHE A 95 10.57 -15.91 -23.46
N LEU A 96 9.32 -16.11 -23.88
CA LEU A 96 8.20 -16.35 -22.96
C LEU A 96 8.34 -17.67 -22.18
N ILE A 97 8.85 -18.72 -22.82
CA ILE A 97 9.06 -20.04 -22.17
C ILE A 97 10.24 -20.02 -21.18
N ILE A 98 11.27 -19.22 -21.46
CA ILE A 98 12.46 -19.08 -20.59
C ILE A 98 12.20 -18.08 -19.44
N GLY A 99 11.24 -17.17 -19.62
CA GLY A 99 10.87 -16.14 -18.66
C GLY A 99 9.84 -16.56 -17.60
N GLU A 100 9.19 -17.72 -17.76
CA GLU A 100 8.50 -18.43 -16.67
C GLU A 100 9.50 -19.21 -15.79
#